data_AF-A0A1F2XG70-F1
#
_entry.id   AF-A0A1F2XG70-F1
#
_cell.length_a   1.000
_cell.length_b   1.000
_cell.length_c   1.000
_cell.angle_alpha   90.00
_cell.angle_beta   90.00
_cell.angle_gamma   90.00
#
_symmetry.space_group_name_H-M   'P 1'
#
loop_
_entity.id
_entity.type
_entity.pdbx_description
1 polymer ?
#
loop_
_entity_poly.entity_id
_entity_poly.type
_entity_poly.pdbx_seq_one_letter_code
_entity_poly.pdbx_strand_id
1 'polypeptide(L)'
;MPAGPTLESLKKKLQKAKENVAKKTPQKNAPQTPASNFFNIGAELVAGVFVGVGIGLLMDWLFNISPWGLISFFILGSAAGMLNVYRSLQPKNTDEKKKDQDV
;
A
#
# COMPACT_ATOMS: atom_id res chain seq x y z
N MET A 1 -11.54 -48.79 -11.50
CA MET A 1 -10.99 -47.46 -11.76
C MET A 1 -11.38 -46.55 -10.59
N PRO A 2 -10.48 -46.16 -9.67
CA PRO A 2 -10.84 -45.22 -8.62
C PRO A 2 -10.99 -43.81 -9.19
N ALA A 3 -12.13 -43.20 -8.90
CA ALA A 3 -12.53 -41.86 -9.31
C ALA A 3 -11.54 -40.79 -8.80
N GLY A 4 -11.30 -39.78 -9.63
CA GLY A 4 -10.34 -38.71 -9.37
C GLY A 4 -10.62 -37.89 -8.09
N PRO A 5 -9.66 -37.05 -7.67
CA PRO A 5 -9.73 -36.28 -6.44
C PRO A 5 -11.04 -35.49 -6.35
N THR A 6 -11.83 -35.78 -5.31
CA THR A 6 -13.14 -35.17 -5.07
C THR A 6 -13.00 -33.68 -4.81
N LEU A 7 -13.95 -32.89 -5.33
CA LEU A 7 -13.99 -31.42 -5.20
C LEU A 7 -13.88 -30.94 -3.75
N GLU A 8 -14.31 -31.76 -2.80
CA GLU A 8 -14.18 -31.48 -1.37
C GLU A 8 -12.73 -31.42 -0.91
N SER A 9 -11.88 -32.34 -1.35
CA SER A 9 -10.46 -32.35 -0.98
C SER A 9 -9.71 -31.14 -1.56
N LEU A 10 -10.11 -30.70 -2.76
CA LEU A 10 -9.60 -29.50 -3.41
C LEU A 10 -10.09 -28.25 -2.69
N LYS A 11 -11.40 -28.14 -2.36
CA LYS A 11 -11.94 -27.04 -1.55
C LYS A 11 -11.25 -26.96 -0.20
N LYS A 12 -11.05 -28.10 0.48
CA LYS A 12 -10.38 -28.17 1.78
C LYS A 12 -8.92 -27.76 1.70
N LYS A 13 -8.19 -28.16 0.65
CA LYS A 13 -6.82 -27.71 0.38
C LYS A 13 -6.76 -26.23 0.01
N LEU A 14 -7.72 -25.74 -0.80
CA LEU A 14 -7.80 -24.35 -1.22
C LEU A 14 -8.16 -23.43 -0.04
N GLN A 15 -9.04 -23.88 0.85
CA GLN A 15 -9.41 -23.19 2.08
C GLN A 15 -8.25 -23.19 3.07
N LYS A 16 -7.54 -24.31 3.22
CA LYS A 16 -6.33 -24.39 4.06
C LYS A 16 -5.20 -23.54 3.49
N ALA A 17 -5.05 -23.46 2.17
CA ALA A 17 -4.10 -22.56 1.52
C ALA A 17 -4.52 -21.10 1.68
N LYS A 18 -5.80 -20.75 1.52
CA LYS A 18 -6.33 -19.40 1.76
C LYS A 18 -6.19 -18.98 3.22
N GLU A 19 -6.41 -19.88 4.17
CA GLU A 19 -6.23 -19.62 5.60
C GLU A 19 -4.75 -19.41 5.94
N ASN A 20 -3.86 -20.23 5.36
CA ASN A 20 -2.42 -20.04 5.49
C ASN A 20 -1.93 -18.78 4.77
N VAL A 21 -2.52 -18.39 3.65
CA VAL A 21 -2.22 -17.14 2.94
C VAL A 21 -2.83 -15.95 3.67
N ALA A 22 -3.97 -16.08 4.35
CA ALA A 22 -4.50 -15.03 5.22
C ALA A 22 -3.60 -14.85 6.45
N LYS A 23 -3.13 -15.95 7.05
CA LYS A 23 -2.16 -15.97 8.18
C LYS A 23 -0.72 -15.63 7.78
N LYS A 24 -0.33 -15.84 6.51
CA LYS A 24 0.97 -15.49 5.90
C LYS A 24 0.87 -14.34 4.91
N THR A 25 -0.22 -13.57 4.93
CA THR A 25 -0.08 -12.15 4.62
C THR A 25 0.95 -11.70 5.65
N PRO A 26 1.97 -10.92 5.31
CA PRO A 26 2.77 -10.25 6.32
C PRO A 26 1.82 -9.29 7.05
N GLN A 27 1.01 -9.86 7.94
CA GLN A 27 0.34 -9.17 8.98
C GLN A 27 1.49 -8.71 9.83
N LYS A 28 1.78 -7.43 9.58
CA LYS A 28 2.63 -6.51 10.30
C LYS A 28 2.26 -6.52 11.78
N ASN A 29 2.51 -7.66 12.41
CA ASN A 29 2.53 -7.91 13.83
C ASN A 29 3.98 -7.71 14.30
N ALA A 30 4.65 -6.67 13.78
CA ALA A 30 5.56 -5.96 14.64
C ALA A 30 4.71 -5.42 15.79
N PRO A 31 5.16 -5.47 17.04
CA PRO A 31 4.47 -4.81 18.15
C PRO A 31 4.00 -3.44 17.68
N GLN A 32 2.69 -3.19 17.67
CA GLN A 32 2.05 -1.93 17.30
C GLN A 32 2.43 -0.89 18.36
N THR A 33 3.71 -0.62 18.40
CA THR A 33 4.32 0.41 19.22
C THR A 33 4.06 1.72 18.50
N PRO A 34 3.88 2.83 19.21
CA PRO A 34 3.69 4.13 18.58
C PRO A 34 4.74 4.40 17.47
N ALA A 35 5.96 3.89 17.63
CA ALA A 35 7.05 3.95 16.65
C ALA A 35 6.72 3.30 15.28
N SER A 36 5.96 2.20 15.24
CA SER A 36 5.63 1.52 13.97
C SER A 36 4.69 2.34 13.10
N ASN A 37 3.86 3.22 13.69
CA ASN A 37 2.93 4.05 12.92
C ASN A 37 3.68 5.14 12.15
N PHE A 38 4.62 5.82 12.80
CA PHE A 38 5.45 6.86 12.18
C PHE A 38 6.37 6.29 11.10
N PHE A 39 6.92 5.09 11.29
CA PHE A 39 7.78 4.47 10.29
C PHE A 39 7.06 4.24 8.96
N ASN A 40 5.77 3.88 8.99
CA ASN A 40 5.00 3.64 7.76
C ASN A 40 4.73 4.93 7.00
N ILE A 41 4.37 5.98 7.75
CA ILE A 41 4.12 7.31 7.21
C ILE A 41 5.40 7.86 6.57
N GLY A 42 6.55 7.69 7.25
CA GLY A 42 7.86 8.02 6.69
C GLY A 42 8.20 7.19 5.46
N ALA A 43 7.96 5.87 5.50
CA ALA A 43 8.25 4.96 4.40
C ALA A 43 7.41 5.28 3.14
N GLU A 44 6.14 5.66 3.29
CA GLU A 44 5.29 6.07 2.16
C GLU A 44 5.81 7.34 1.48
N LEU A 45 6.23 8.33 2.28
CA LEU A 45 6.84 9.56 1.76
C LEU A 45 8.16 9.26 1.04
N VAL A 46 9.06 8.50 1.70
CA VAL A 46 10.36 8.14 1.14
C VAL A 46 10.19 7.31 -0.14
N ALA A 47 9.23 6.39 -0.20
CA ALA A 47 8.94 5.61 -1.41
C ALA A 47 8.54 6.51 -2.58
N GLY A 48 7.64 7.48 -2.37
CA GLY A 48 7.24 8.44 -3.41
C GLY A 48 8.40 9.28 -3.93
N VAL A 49 9.25 9.77 -3.02
CA VAL A 49 10.47 10.52 -3.36
C VAL A 49 11.46 9.63 -4.13
N PHE A 50 11.68 8.39 -3.68
CA PHE A 50 12.63 7.46 -4.30
C PHE A 50 12.22 7.12 -5.74
N VAL A 51 10.92 6.91 -5.97
CA VAL A 51 10.36 6.68 -7.32
C VAL A 51 10.53 7.94 -8.19
N GLY A 52 10.21 9.13 -7.66
CA GLY A 52 10.38 10.39 -8.38
C GLY A 52 11.84 10.66 -8.77
N VAL A 53 12.77 10.45 -7.84
CA VAL A 53 14.21 10.58 -8.09
C VAL A 53 14.69 9.54 -9.10
N GLY A 54 14.29 8.28 -8.98
CA GLY A 54 14.67 7.23 -9.93
C GLY A 54 14.22 7.54 -11.36
N ILE A 55 12.97 7.99 -11.54
CA ILE A 55 12.43 8.40 -12.84
C ILE A 55 13.11 9.68 -13.34
N GLY A 56 13.31 10.66 -12.45
CA GLY A 56 13.94 11.94 -12.78
C GLY A 56 15.38 11.77 -13.27
N LEU A 57 16.17 10.92 -12.60
CA LEU A 57 17.53 10.59 -13.03
C LEU A 57 17.55 9.83 -14.36
N LEU A 58 16.62 8.89 -14.55
CA LEU A 58 16.50 8.17 -15.83
C LEU A 58 16.16 9.13 -16.97
N MET A 59 15.27 10.10 -16.72
CA MET A 59 14.89 11.13 -17.68
C MET A 59 16.07 12.05 -18.00
N ASP A 60 16.77 12.57 -16.99
CA ASP A 60 17.92 13.44 -17.18
C ASP A 60 19.04 12.73 -17.95
N TRP A 61 19.23 11.42 -17.72
CA TRP A 61 20.22 10.61 -18.44
C TRP A 61 19.84 10.37 -19.90
N LEU A 62 18.55 10.14 -20.19
CA LEU A 62 18.08 9.89 -21.56
C LEU A 62 18.12 11.15 -22.42
N PHE A 63 17.78 12.29 -21.84
CA PHE A 63 17.70 13.56 -22.54
C PHE A 63 18.99 14.39 -22.46
N ASN A 64 19.97 13.95 -21.67
CA ASN A 64 21.23 14.65 -21.42
C ASN A 64 21.01 16.13 -21.01
N ILE A 65 19.85 16.40 -20.41
CA ILE A 65 19.44 17.71 -19.94
C ILE A 65 20.06 17.96 -18.57
N SER A 66 20.39 19.22 -18.27
CA SER A 66 20.63 19.67 -16.89
C SER A 66 19.49 19.19 -15.98
N PRO A 67 19.66 19.05 -14.64
CA PRO A 67 18.85 18.21 -13.74
C PRO A 67 17.40 18.69 -13.50
N TRP A 68 16.73 19.13 -14.55
CA TRP A 68 15.39 19.66 -14.65
C TRP A 68 14.34 18.55 -14.57
N GLY A 69 14.64 17.38 -15.15
CA GLY A 69 13.83 16.19 -14.98
C GLY A 69 13.83 15.75 -13.53
N LEU A 70 15.00 15.66 -12.89
CA LEU A 70 15.10 15.38 -11.45
C LEU A 70 14.31 16.37 -10.60
N ILE A 71 14.45 17.68 -10.82
CA ILE A 71 13.73 18.70 -10.03
C ILE A 71 12.21 18.55 -10.20
N SER A 72 11.74 18.40 -11.44
CA SER A 72 10.30 18.25 -11.73
C SER A 72 9.74 16.98 -11.11
N PHE A 73 10.38 15.84 -11.34
CA PHE A 73 9.93 14.55 -10.81
C PHE A 73 10.11 14.42 -9.29
N PHE A 74 11.06 15.14 -8.69
CA PHE A 74 11.18 15.22 -7.24
C PHE A 74 9.97 15.93 -6.62
N ILE A 75 9.53 17.05 -7.19
CA ILE A 75 8.33 17.76 -6.71
C ILE A 75 7.09 16.88 -6.89
N LEU A 76 6.92 16.28 -8.08
CA LEU A 76 5.78 15.40 -8.37
C LEU A 76 5.78 14.15 -7.47
N GLY A 77 6.93 13.50 -7.28
CA GLY A 77 7.08 12.32 -6.42
C GLY A 77 6.82 12.64 -4.94
N SER A 78 7.30 13.80 -4.47
CA SER A 78 7.02 14.30 -3.13
C SER A 78 5.53 14.60 -2.93
N ALA A 79 4.89 15.25 -3.90
CA ALA A 79 3.46 15.52 -3.87
C ALA A 79 2.64 14.22 -3.86
N ALA A 80 3.01 13.24 -4.70
CA ALA A 80 2.38 11.93 -4.72
C ALA A 80 2.53 11.18 -3.38
N GLY A 81 3.73 11.20 -2.78
CA GLY A 81 3.96 10.62 -1.46
C GLY A 81 3.12 11.29 -0.37
N MET A 82 3.04 12.62 -0.38
CA MET A 82 2.23 13.39 0.57
C MET A 82 0.73 13.12 0.40
N LEU A 83 0.24 13.01 -0.83
CA LEU A 83 -1.15 12.64 -1.13
C LEU A 83 -1.48 11.24 -0.62
N ASN A 84 -0.54 10.30 -0.72
CA ASN A 84 -0.71 8.92 -0.22
C ASN A 84 -0.83 8.90 1.31
N VAL A 85 0.02 9.67 2.00
CA VAL A 85 -0.07 9.85 3.46
C VAL A 85 -1.39 10.51 3.86
N TYR A 86 -1.76 11.60 3.19
CA TYR A 86 -3.00 12.33 3.49
C TYR A 86 -4.25 11.44 3.30
N ARG A 87 -4.26 10.61 2.26
CA ARG A 87 -5.29 9.60 2.02
C ARG A 87 -5.37 8.58 3.16
N SER A 88 -4.24 8.17 3.74
CA SER A 88 -4.20 7.25 4.89
C SER A 88 -4.70 7.91 6.18
N LEU A 89 -4.60 9.23 6.28
CA LEU A 89 -5.05 9.99 7.45
C LEU A 89 -6.51 10.46 7.33
N GLN A 90 -7.11 10.42 6.13
CA GLN A 90 -8.52 10.76 5.95
C GLN A 90 -9.40 9.76 6.71
N PRO A 91 -10.19 10.24 7.71
CA PRO A 91 -11.23 9.43 8.28
C PRO A 91 -12.23 9.10 7.17
N LYS A 92 -12.44 7.83 6.88
CA LYS A 92 -13.63 7.43 6.13
C LYS A 92 -14.83 7.78 7.00
N ASN A 93 -15.51 8.88 6.70
CA ASN A 93 -16.84 9.16 7.20
C ASN A 93 -17.80 8.15 6.56
N THR A 94 -17.75 6.90 7.02
CA THR A 94 -18.80 5.93 6.79
C THR A 94 -19.90 6.28 7.78
N ASP A 95 -20.79 7.15 7.33
CA ASP A 95 -22.22 7.21 7.66
C ASP A 95 -22.61 6.88 9.10
N GLU A 96 -22.63 7.89 9.96
CA GLU A 96 -23.62 7.98 11.04
C GLU A 96 -24.42 9.28 10.92
N LYS A 97 -25.14 9.40 9.80
CA LYS A 97 -26.55 9.79 9.88
C LYS A 97 -27.33 8.71 10.66
N LYS A 98 -26.99 8.49 11.93
CA LYS A 98 -27.88 7.88 12.91
C LYS A 98 -28.64 9.03 13.56
N LYS A 99 -29.61 9.59 12.84
CA LYS A 99 -30.67 10.39 13.46
C LYS A 99 -32.05 9.97 12.96
N ASP A 100 -32.19 8.69 12.63
CA ASP A 100 -33.46 7.95 12.59
C ASP A 100 -33.58 7.04 13.84
N GLN A 101 -32.85 7.36 14.93
CA GLN A 101 -32.93 6.61 16.18
C GLN A 101 -32.74 7.51 17.41
N ASP A 102 -33.39 8.66 17.42
CA ASP A 102 -33.95 9.24 18.64
C ASP A 102 -35.04 10.26 18.26
N VAL A 103 -36.25 10.02 18.79
CA VAL A 103 -37.54 10.74 18.69
C VAL A 103 -38.47 10.38 17.53
#